data_AF-A0A9C9GK01-F1
#
_entry.id   AF-A0A9C9GK01-F1
#
_cell.length_a   1.000
_cell.length_b   1.000
_cell.length_c   1.000
_cell.angle_alpha   90.00
_cell.angle_beta   90.00
_cell.angle_gamma   90.00
#
_symmetry.space_group_name_H-M   'P 1'
#
loop_
_entity.id
_entity.type
_entity.pdbx_description
1 polymer ?
#
loop_
_entity_poly.entity_id
_entity_poly.type
_entity_poly.pdbx_seq_one_letter_code
_entity_poly.pdbx_strand_id
1 'polypeptide(L)'
;MRIYKICALLGTLIIILDIVFSLQRIQSFESLVSEIFELKIKTQMEIDGLQQEISHIKKVREKSDAQKKISDLQQGVQQPVEGVNVDSVEYTPYEVERLGDELRNLKLHLQEKKLDLIESNSEKKHVMNEVRVLFFLSLVFLVIGTLLAAFGYLAWYFKIELFEDRRKRPR
;
A
#
# COMPACT_ATOMS: atom_id res chain seq x y z
N MET A 1 5.38 -10.95 -51.70
CA MET A 1 6.51 -11.70 -51.10
C MET A 1 7.09 -11.11 -49.80
N ARG A 2 6.72 -9.90 -49.34
CA ARG A 2 7.35 -9.26 -48.15
C ARG A 2 6.50 -9.30 -46.87
N ILE A 3 5.19 -9.55 -46.99
CA ILE A 3 4.21 -9.40 -45.90
C ILE A 3 4.46 -10.36 -44.73
N TYR A 4 4.82 -11.63 -44.98
CA TYR A 4 5.08 -12.60 -43.90
C TYR A 4 6.35 -12.29 -43.08
N LYS A 5 7.42 -11.78 -43.73
CA LYS A 5 8.64 -11.33 -43.03
C LYS A 5 8.36 -10.11 -42.18
N ILE A 6 7.55 -9.19 -42.70
CA ILE A 6 7.09 -8.00 -41.98
C ILE A 6 6.26 -8.43 -40.77
N CYS A 7 5.33 -9.39 -40.94
CA CYS A 7 4.48 -9.91 -39.87
C CYS A 7 5.30 -10.60 -38.76
N ALA A 8 6.29 -11.42 -39.13
CA ALA A 8 7.18 -12.06 -38.16
C ALA A 8 8.04 -11.03 -37.39
N LEU A 9 8.63 -10.05 -38.08
CA LEU A 9 9.41 -8.98 -37.46
C LEU A 9 8.56 -8.07 -36.58
N LEU A 10 7.34 -7.73 -36.99
CA LEU A 10 6.40 -6.94 -36.18
C LEU A 10 5.98 -7.72 -34.94
N GLY A 11 5.67 -9.01 -35.06
CA GLY A 11 5.32 -9.86 -33.94
C GLY A 11 6.44 -9.95 -32.90
N THR A 12 7.69 -10.18 -33.34
CA THR A 12 8.84 -10.23 -32.42
C THR A 12 9.15 -8.86 -31.80
N LEU A 13 9.01 -7.77 -32.56
CA LEU A 13 9.21 -6.42 -32.04
C LEU A 13 8.17 -6.05 -30.98
N ILE A 14 6.90 -6.43 -31.19
CA ILE A 14 5.82 -6.25 -30.20
C ILE A 14 6.15 -7.01 -28.91
N ILE A 15 6.62 -8.26 -29.01
CA ILE A 15 6.99 -9.07 -27.84
C ILE A 15 8.15 -8.43 -27.07
N ILE A 16 9.20 -7.97 -27.77
CA ILE A 16 10.36 -7.33 -27.13
C ILE A 16 9.95 -6.04 -26.43
N LEU A 17 9.14 -5.21 -27.08
CA LEU A 17 8.62 -3.98 -26.49
C LEU A 17 7.78 -4.27 -25.24
N ASP A 18 6.92 -5.29 -25.30
CA ASP A 18 6.06 -5.68 -24.17
C ASP A 18 6.88 -6.16 -22.96
N ILE A 19 7.97 -6.90 -23.19
CA ILE A 19 8.91 -7.32 -22.13
C ILE A 19 9.61 -6.11 -21.49
N VAL A 20 10.16 -5.20 -22.31
CA VAL A 20 10.86 -4.01 -21.81
C VAL A 20 9.90 -3.12 -21.01
N PHE A 21 8.68 -2.95 -21.52
CA PHE A 21 7.66 -2.15 -20.87
C PHE A 21 7.16 -2.79 -19.57
N SER A 22 7.04 -4.12 -19.53
CA SER A 22 6.72 -4.86 -18.31
C SER A 22 7.81 -4.70 -17.24
N LEU A 23 9.09 -4.75 -17.62
CA LEU A 23 10.21 -4.54 -16.70
C LEU A 23 10.20 -3.13 -16.09
N GLN A 24 10.03 -2.10 -16.93
CA GLN A 24 9.92 -0.72 -16.45
C GLN A 24 8.75 -0.54 -15.49
N ARG A 25 7.61 -1.18 -15.78
CA ARG A 25 6.43 -1.12 -14.92
C ARG A 25 6.64 -1.80 -13.57
N ILE A 26 7.29 -2.96 -13.54
CA ILE A 26 7.61 -3.66 -12.30
C ILE A 26 8.47 -2.76 -11.40
N GLN A 27 9.49 -2.08 -11.96
CA GLN A 27 10.31 -1.14 -11.20
C GLN A 27 9.53 0.07 -10.67
N SER A 28 8.65 0.66 -11.48
CA SER A 28 7.76 1.75 -11.03
C SER A 28 6.77 1.29 -9.96
N PHE A 29 6.30 0.04 -10.05
CA PHE A 29 5.38 -0.53 -9.08
C PHE A 29 6.08 -0.82 -7.75
N GLU A 30 7.30 -1.37 -7.80
CA GLU A 30 8.10 -1.64 -6.62
C GLU A 30 8.41 -0.37 -5.83
N SER A 31 8.81 0.71 -6.50
CA SER A 31 9.04 2.02 -5.87
C SER A 31 7.77 2.60 -5.25
N LEU A 32 6.64 2.61 -5.97
CA LEU A 32 5.35 3.08 -5.46
C LEU A 32 4.85 2.26 -4.26
N VAL A 33 4.98 0.94 -4.32
CA VAL A 33 4.58 0.05 -3.22
C VAL A 33 5.47 0.26 -2.01
N SER A 34 6.79 0.42 -2.21
CA SER A 34 7.72 0.71 -1.11
C SER A 34 7.36 2.01 -0.40
N GLU A 35 7.11 3.08 -1.16
CA GLU A 35 6.75 4.39 -0.60
C GLU A 35 5.41 4.36 0.16
N ILE A 36 4.37 3.75 -0.42
CA ILE A 36 3.07 3.60 0.25
C ILE A 36 3.19 2.70 1.49
N PHE A 37 4.03 1.66 1.44
CA PHE A 37 4.22 0.75 2.56
C PHE A 37 4.98 1.43 3.71
N GLU A 38 6.04 2.17 3.42
CA GLU A 38 6.77 2.98 4.40
C GLU A 38 5.87 4.03 5.05
N LEU A 39 5.10 4.78 4.24
CA LEU A 39 4.14 5.75 4.73
C LEU A 39 3.13 5.08 5.67
N LYS A 40 2.55 3.95 5.23
CA LYS A 40 1.55 3.22 6.02
C LYS A 40 2.14 2.71 7.34
N ILE A 41 3.35 2.15 7.34
CA ILE A 41 4.01 1.70 8.57
C ILE A 41 4.24 2.88 9.50
N LYS A 42 4.77 3.98 8.98
CA LYS A 42 5.03 5.18 9.78
C LYS A 42 3.75 5.72 10.41
N THR A 43 2.69 5.90 9.63
CA THR A 43 1.41 6.38 10.15
C THR A 43 0.80 5.38 11.13
N GLN A 44 0.95 4.07 10.89
CA GLN A 44 0.49 3.04 11.83
C GLN A 44 1.25 3.11 13.16
N MET A 45 2.58 3.26 13.14
CA MET A 45 3.40 3.45 14.33
C MET A 45 3.02 4.72 15.10
N GLU A 46 2.74 5.83 14.39
CA GLU A 46 2.25 7.07 15.01
C GLU A 46 0.90 6.86 15.70
N ILE A 47 -0.03 6.14 15.05
CA ILE A 47 -1.34 5.81 15.64
C ILE A 47 -1.19 4.90 16.86
N ASP A 48 -0.35 3.88 16.79
CA ASP A 48 -0.12 2.95 17.89
C ASP A 48 0.53 3.68 19.09
N GLY A 49 1.46 4.61 18.83
CA GLY A 49 2.05 5.49 19.85
C GLY A 49 1.01 6.40 20.52
N LEU A 50 0.19 7.11 19.73
CA LEU A 50 -0.92 7.93 20.23
C LEU A 50 -1.93 7.10 21.04
N GLN A 51 -2.23 5.88 20.59
CA GLN A 51 -3.15 4.99 21.29
C GLN A 51 -2.56 4.51 22.62
N GLN A 52 -1.25 4.28 22.69
CA GLN A 52 -0.55 3.97 23.93
C GLN A 52 -0.57 5.15 24.90
N GLU A 53 -0.29 6.38 24.43
CA GLU A 53 -0.38 7.60 25.25
C GLU A 53 -1.78 7.82 25.81
N ILE A 54 -2.82 7.72 24.98
CA ILE A 54 -4.22 7.82 25.42
C ILE A 54 -4.53 6.75 26.46
N SER A 55 -4.03 5.51 26.27
CA SER A 55 -4.25 4.43 27.23
C SER A 55 -3.60 4.71 28.59
N HIS A 56 -2.40 5.31 28.58
CA HIS A 56 -1.69 5.69 29.78
C HIS A 56 -2.41 6.83 30.52
N ILE A 57 -2.80 7.89 29.81
CA ILE A 57 -3.55 9.01 30.40
C ILE A 57 -4.89 8.52 30.98
N LYS A 58 -5.58 7.60 30.30
CA LYS A 58 -6.81 7.01 30.81
C LYS A 58 -6.59 6.23 32.11
N LYS A 59 -5.50 5.46 32.22
CA LYS A 59 -5.13 4.77 33.47
C LYS A 59 -4.85 5.75 34.61
N VAL A 60 -4.16 6.85 34.32
CA VAL A 60 -3.88 7.91 35.31
C VAL A 60 -5.18 8.51 35.84
N ARG A 61 -6.11 8.82 34.93
CA ARG A 61 -7.42 9.35 35.30
C ARG A 61 -8.27 8.36 36.10
N GLU A 62 -8.34 7.10 35.67
CA GLU A 62 -9.10 6.06 36.40
C GLU A 62 -8.58 5.85 37.82
N LYS A 63 -7.25 5.86 38.01
CA LYS A 63 -6.63 5.80 39.34
C LYS A 63 -6.90 7.06 40.17
N SER A 64 -6.85 8.24 39.56
CA SER A 64 -7.21 9.50 40.21
C SER A 64 -8.67 9.55 40.67
N ASP A 65 -9.59 9.11 39.80
CA ASP A 65 -11.02 9.08 40.10
C ASP A 65 -11.35 8.03 41.18
N ALA A 66 -10.65 6.89 41.18
CA ALA A 66 -10.76 5.89 42.24
C ALA A 66 -10.25 6.40 43.59
N GLN A 67 -9.09 7.07 43.60
CA GLN A 67 -8.52 7.65 44.82
C GLN A 67 -9.40 8.77 45.38
N LYS A 68 -9.95 9.62 44.52
CA LYS A 68 -10.92 10.66 44.90
C LYS A 68 -12.19 10.07 45.51
N LYS A 69 -12.74 8.98 44.94
CA LYS A 69 -13.89 8.27 45.53
C LYS A 69 -13.59 7.65 46.89
N ILE A 70 -12.37 7.13 47.08
CA ILE A 70 -11.95 6.57 48.37
C ILE A 70 -11.81 7.68 49.41
N SER A 71 -11.25 8.84 49.04
CA SER A 71 -11.20 10.04 49.89
C SER A 71 -12.60 10.59 50.21
N ASP A 72 -13.50 10.65 49.22
CA ASP A 72 -14.89 11.12 49.39
C ASP A 72 -15.73 10.16 50.26
N LEU A 73 -15.43 8.84 50.23
CA LEU A 73 -16.07 7.83 51.08
C LEU A 73 -15.51 7.83 52.51
N GLN A 74 -14.29 8.34 52.74
CA GLN A 74 -13.60 8.20 54.03
C GLN A 74 -13.85 9.32 55.04
N GLN A 75 -14.24 10.55 54.68
CA GLN A 75 -14.86 11.54 55.59
C GLN A 75 -14.93 12.94 54.96
N GLY A 76 -15.91 13.75 55.38
CA GLY A 76 -15.98 15.20 55.17
C GLY A 76 -14.88 16.00 55.89
N VAL A 77 -13.61 15.62 55.71
CA VAL A 77 -12.44 16.35 56.16
C VAL A 77 -11.58 16.64 54.93
N GLN A 78 -11.42 17.91 54.61
CA GLN A 78 -10.53 18.42 53.55
C GLN A 78 -9.08 18.02 53.86
N GLN A 79 -8.65 16.85 53.40
CA GLN A 79 -7.23 16.59 53.17
C GLN A 79 -6.87 17.06 51.76
N PRO A 80 -5.74 17.75 51.58
CA PRO A 80 -5.27 18.12 50.25
C PRO A 80 -5.11 16.84 49.44
N VAL A 81 -5.60 16.85 48.20
CA VAL A 81 -5.50 15.70 47.29
C VAL A 81 -4.02 15.41 47.07
N GLU A 82 -3.46 14.47 47.84
CA GLU A 82 -2.11 13.96 47.62
C GLU A 82 -2.05 13.34 46.23
N GLY A 83 -0.91 13.53 45.57
CA GLY A 83 -0.72 13.16 44.17
C GLY A 83 -1.06 11.70 43.90
N VAL A 84 -1.46 11.43 42.67
CA VAL A 84 -1.78 10.07 42.21
C VAL A 84 -0.50 9.42 41.70
N ASN A 85 -0.08 8.32 42.32
CA ASN A 85 1.09 7.58 41.87
C ASN A 85 0.71 6.53 40.82
N VAL A 86 1.26 6.68 39.61
CA VAL A 86 1.08 5.73 38.50
C VAL A 86 2.44 5.37 37.95
N ASP A 87 2.77 4.07 37.94
CA ASP A 87 4.02 3.53 37.40
C ASP A 87 5.27 4.23 37.94
N SER A 88 5.30 4.47 39.27
CA SER A 88 6.38 5.16 40.00
C SER A 88 6.56 6.65 39.68
N VAL A 89 5.58 7.27 38.99
CA VAL A 89 5.51 8.71 38.76
C VAL A 89 4.36 9.28 39.57
N GLU A 90 4.62 10.32 40.35
CA GLU A 90 3.62 11.03 41.15
C GLU A 90 3.04 12.20 40.34
N TYR A 91 1.72 12.19 40.17
CA TYR A 91 0.99 13.23 39.43
C TYR A 91 0.22 14.12 40.38
N THR A 92 0.40 15.42 40.27
CA THR A 92 -0.40 16.42 40.99
C THR A 92 -1.82 16.49 40.43
N PRO A 93 -2.82 16.91 41.22
CA PRO A 93 -4.20 17.06 40.74
C PRO A 93 -4.34 18.05 39.56
N TYR A 94 -3.49 19.07 39.49
CA TYR A 94 -3.41 19.98 38.33
C TYR A 94 -2.91 19.27 37.07
N GLU A 95 -1.90 18.41 37.19
CA GLU A 95 -1.39 17.62 36.06
C GLU A 95 -2.42 16.61 35.57
N VAL A 96 -3.21 16.01 36.45
CA VAL A 96 -4.31 15.11 36.05
C VAL A 96 -5.37 15.85 35.24
N GLU A 97 -5.74 17.07 35.64
CA GLU A 97 -6.71 17.89 34.92
C GLU A 97 -6.18 18.32 33.55
N ARG A 98 -4.92 18.78 33.49
CA ARG A 98 -4.22 19.10 32.25
C ARG A 98 -4.14 17.90 31.31
N LEU A 99 -3.79 16.72 31.80
CA LEU A 99 -3.76 15.48 31.03
C LEU A 99 -5.16 15.12 30.49
N GLY A 100 -6.22 15.47 31.20
CA GLY A 100 -7.60 15.34 30.73
C GLY A 100 -7.90 16.19 29.50
N ASP A 101 -7.45 17.44 29.49
CA ASP A 101 -7.57 18.33 28.33
C ASP A 101 -6.69 17.85 27.15
N GLU A 102 -5.46 17.41 27.44
CA GLU A 102 -4.55 16.83 26.46
C GLU A 102 -5.14 15.55 25.83
N LEU A 103 -5.85 14.70 26.59
CA LEU A 103 -6.51 13.50 26.07
C LEU A 103 -7.56 13.82 25.01
N ARG A 104 -8.32 14.92 25.19
CA ARG A 104 -9.32 15.34 24.20
C ARG A 104 -8.65 15.76 22.90
N ASN A 105 -7.53 16.46 22.99
CA ASN A 105 -6.74 16.87 21.83
C ASN A 105 -6.09 15.67 21.12
N LEU A 106 -5.48 14.75 21.88
CA LEU A 106 -4.89 13.52 21.35
C LEU A 106 -5.92 12.63 20.64
N LYS A 107 -7.15 12.56 21.16
CA LYS A 107 -8.23 11.79 20.52
C LYS A 107 -8.64 12.40 19.17
N LEU A 108 -8.65 13.72 19.05
CA LEU A 108 -8.90 14.40 17.78
C LEU A 108 -7.79 14.11 16.77
N HIS A 109 -6.53 14.27 17.18
CA HIS A 109 -5.38 13.92 16.34
C HIS A 109 -5.40 12.45 15.88
N LEU A 110 -5.80 11.53 16.76
CA LEU A 110 -5.93 10.11 16.39
C LEU A 110 -7.04 9.90 15.34
N GLN A 111 -8.14 10.64 15.43
CA GLN A 111 -9.22 10.56 14.43
C GLN A 111 -8.80 11.15 13.08
N GLU A 112 -8.11 12.29 13.08
CA GLU A 112 -7.54 12.89 11.87
C GLU A 112 -6.57 11.91 11.19
N LYS A 113 -5.62 11.36 11.94
CA LYS A 113 -4.66 10.39 11.39
C LYS A 113 -5.32 9.11 10.87
N LYS A 114 -6.43 8.67 11.48
CA LYS A 114 -7.24 7.55 10.96
C LYS A 114 -7.95 7.90 9.66
N LEU A 115 -8.44 9.13 9.52
CA LEU A 115 -9.05 9.63 8.29
C LEU A 115 -8.01 9.69 7.16
N ASP A 116 -6.82 10.24 7.43
CA ASP A 116 -5.72 10.26 6.47
C ASP A 116 -5.35 8.85 5.99
N LEU A 117 -5.35 7.87 6.89
CA LEU A 117 -5.04 6.48 6.57
C LEU A 117 -6.12 5.82 5.70
N ILE A 118 -7.39 6.18 5.92
CA ILE A 118 -8.51 5.73 5.09
C ILE A 118 -8.43 6.36 3.69
N GLU A 119 -8.11 7.65 3.61
CA GLU A 119 -7.94 8.39 2.36
C GLU A 119 -6.79 7.80 1.54
N SER A 120 -5.62 7.60 2.15
CA SER A 120 -4.46 6.93 1.53
C SER A 120 -4.80 5.52 1.02
N ASN A 121 -5.67 4.78 1.73
CA ASN A 121 -6.09 3.46 1.30
C ASN A 121 -6.99 3.50 0.05
N SER A 122 -7.73 4.60 -0.16
CA SER A 122 -8.52 4.84 -1.37
C SER A 122 -7.62 5.12 -2.59
N GLU A 123 -6.55 5.90 -2.40
CA GLU A 123 -5.53 6.16 -3.43
C GLU A 123 -4.80 4.86 -3.82
N LYS A 124 -4.42 4.06 -2.83
CA LYS A 124 -3.83 2.72 -3.07
C LYS A 124 -4.73 1.85 -3.94
N LYS A 125 -6.04 1.86 -3.69
CA LYS A 125 -7.00 1.09 -4.49
C LYS A 125 -7.05 1.59 -5.94
N HIS A 126 -6.95 2.90 -6.14
CA HIS A 126 -6.89 3.49 -7.48
C HIS A 126 -5.61 3.07 -8.22
N VAL A 127 -4.45 3.25 -7.59
CA VAL A 127 -3.14 2.87 -8.16
C VAL A 127 -3.10 1.37 -8.48
N MET A 128 -3.57 0.52 -7.57
CA MET A 128 -3.60 -0.93 -7.79
C MET A 128 -4.55 -1.33 -8.93
N ASN A 129 -5.65 -0.60 -9.13
CA ASN A 129 -6.55 -0.83 -10.26
C ASN A 129 -5.94 -0.39 -11.59
N GLU A 130 -5.26 0.75 -11.61
CA GLU A 130 -4.54 1.22 -12.79
C GLU A 130 -3.47 0.21 -13.22
N VAL A 131 -2.64 -0.26 -12.29
CA VAL A 131 -1.63 -1.31 -12.53
C VAL A 131 -2.28 -2.59 -13.08
N ARG A 132 -3.45 -2.99 -12.56
CA ARG A 132 -4.18 -4.16 -13.05
C ARG A 132 -4.66 -4.00 -14.48
N VAL A 133 -5.24 -2.85 -14.83
CA VAL A 133 -5.68 -2.55 -16.21
C VAL A 133 -4.49 -2.57 -17.15
N LEU A 134 -3.38 -1.96 -16.73
CA LEU A 134 -2.15 -1.90 -17.48
C LEU A 134 -1.54 -3.30 -17.71
N PHE A 135 -1.58 -4.19 -16.73
CA PHE A 135 -1.17 -5.60 -16.87
C PHE A 135 -2.07 -6.37 -17.85
N PHE A 136 -3.39 -6.20 -17.76
CA PHE A 136 -4.32 -6.80 -18.72
C PHE A 136 -4.05 -6.34 -20.16
N LEU A 137 -3.75 -5.06 -20.34
CA LEU A 137 -3.43 -4.50 -21.65
C LEU A 137 -2.15 -5.13 -22.24
N SER A 138 -1.10 -5.27 -21.41
CA SER A 138 0.15 -5.94 -21.80
C SER A 138 -0.10 -7.40 -22.18
N LEU A 139 -0.90 -8.14 -21.39
CA LEU A 139 -1.27 -9.53 -21.71
C LEU A 139 -1.94 -9.64 -23.09
N VAL A 140 -2.83 -8.70 -23.43
CA VAL A 140 -3.47 -8.67 -24.76
C VAL A 140 -2.44 -8.43 -25.87
N PHE A 141 -1.52 -7.49 -25.69
CA PHE A 141 -0.44 -7.25 -26.65
C PHE A 141 0.49 -8.46 -26.81
N LEU A 142 0.80 -9.17 -25.73
CA LEU A 142 1.58 -10.41 -25.77
C LEU A 142 0.87 -11.50 -26.60
N VAL A 143 -0.42 -11.71 -26.38
CA VAL A 143 -1.21 -12.72 -27.12
C VAL A 143 -1.28 -12.36 -28.60
N ILE A 144 -1.53 -11.08 -28.93
CA ILE A 144 -1.59 -10.62 -30.32
C ILE A 144 -0.21 -10.74 -30.98
N GLY A 145 0.86 -10.32 -30.31
CA GLY A 145 2.23 -10.39 -30.81
C GLY A 145 2.70 -11.83 -31.06
N THR A 146 2.38 -12.75 -30.14
CA THR A 146 2.70 -14.18 -30.30
C THR A 146 1.91 -14.81 -31.43
N LEU A 147 0.62 -14.49 -31.60
CA LEU A 147 -0.16 -14.94 -32.76
C LEU A 147 0.41 -14.43 -34.09
N LEU A 148 0.73 -13.13 -34.19
CA LEU A 148 1.35 -12.55 -35.39
C LEU A 148 2.68 -13.22 -35.72
N ALA A 149 3.53 -13.43 -34.71
CA ALA A 149 4.82 -14.10 -34.88
C ALA A 149 4.60 -15.54 -35.37
N ALA A 150 3.73 -16.31 -34.71
CA ALA A 150 3.42 -17.69 -35.08
C ALA A 150 2.91 -17.79 -36.52
N PHE A 151 1.94 -16.96 -36.92
CA PHE A 151 1.44 -16.92 -38.30
C PHE A 151 2.52 -16.52 -39.31
N GLY A 152 3.37 -15.53 -38.97
CA GLY A 152 4.48 -15.10 -39.80
C GLY A 152 5.50 -16.21 -40.04
N TYR A 153 5.87 -16.95 -38.99
CA TYR A 153 6.79 -18.07 -39.05
C TYR A 153 6.18 -19.29 -39.77
N LEU A 154 4.92 -19.64 -39.50
CA LEU A 154 4.21 -20.73 -40.21
C LEU A 154 4.08 -20.43 -41.70
N ALA A 155 3.70 -19.21 -42.08
CA ALA A 155 3.61 -18.81 -43.48
C ALA A 155 4.97 -18.81 -44.18
N TRP A 156 6.05 -18.49 -43.44
CA TRP A 156 7.41 -18.60 -43.95
C TRP A 156 7.83 -20.07 -44.16
N TYR A 157 7.54 -20.92 -43.18
CA TYR A 157 7.84 -22.36 -43.19
C TYR A 157 7.12 -23.08 -44.33
N PHE A 158 5.79 -22.93 -44.43
CA PHE A 158 5.01 -23.53 -45.53
C PHE A 158 5.45 -23.05 -46.91
N LYS A 159 5.90 -21.81 -47.03
CA LYS A 159 6.43 -21.31 -48.30
C LYS A 159 7.76 -21.96 -48.69
N ILE A 160 8.64 -22.24 -47.72
CA ILE A 160 9.93 -22.89 -47.97
C ILE A 160 9.74 -24.37 -48.33
N GLU A 161 8.89 -25.10 -47.61
CA GLU A 161 8.74 -26.55 -47.81
C GLU A 161 7.75 -26.96 -48.90
N LEU A 162 6.62 -26.26 -49.05
CA LEU A 162 5.54 -26.70 -49.94
C LEU A 162 5.67 -26.20 -51.39
N PHE A 163 6.48 -25.15 -51.62
CA PHE A 163 6.65 -24.50 -52.94
C PHE A 163 8.08 -24.49 -53.46
N GLU A 164 9.01 -25.23 -52.84
CA GLU A 164 10.23 -25.67 -53.55
C GLU A 164 9.81 -26.70 -54.60
N ASP A 165 9.31 -26.18 -55.72
CA ASP A 165 9.00 -26.92 -56.93
C ASP A 165 10.27 -27.67 -57.38
N ARG A 166 10.37 -28.95 -57.01
CA ARG A 166 11.43 -29.88 -57.42
C ARG A 166 11.54 -30.03 -58.94
N ARG A 167 10.68 -29.38 -59.74
CA ARG A 167 10.79 -29.36 -61.21
C ARG A 167 11.77 -28.33 -61.78
N LYS A 168 12.33 -27.42 -60.96
CA LYS A 168 13.28 -26.38 -61.44
C LYS A 168 14.76 -26.67 -61.24
N ARG A 169 15.12 -27.86 -60.73
CA ARG A 169 16.52 -28.34 -60.76
C ARG A 169 16.60 -29.62 -61.61
N PRO A 170 16.68 -29.52 -62.94
CA PRO A 170 17.27 -30.61 -63.72
C PRO A 170 18.75 -30.75 -63.32
N ARG A 171 19.20 -32.00 -63.16
CA ARG A 171 20.59 -32.38 -62.88
C ARG A 171 21.57 -31.76 -63.86
#